data_AF-I7AG10-F1
#
_entry.id   AF-I7AG10-F1
#
_cell.length_a   1.000
_cell.length_b   1.000
_cell.length_c   1.000
_cell.angle_alpha   90.00
_cell.angle_beta   90.00
_cell.angle_gamma   90.00
#
_symmetry.space_group_name_H-M   'P 1'
#
loop_
_entity.id
_entity.type
_entity.pdbx_description
1 polymer ?
#
loop_
_entity_poly.entity_id
_entity_poly.type
_entity_poly.pdbx_seq_one_letter_code
_entity_poly.pdbx_strand_id
1 'polypeptide(L)'
;MESLINKLNKWHELKKRHSYMLDQKREKEVEAVIEKVKRTRDIEMLLGILATDSDKCKDLEGFLSTEFKRSIGFNSKERINTIIKCMCILDFECERYRLMMIDHLENIYSKIGKASVTERIESLARLKEYDETNGLRIHEYIESRINEEIDRYVERIPVENPKELDGWLNEMVGVCRYRPRVLEMYKGLEIKYFSMCLGIVMMNDKTSALEDTVYLVNKIRRRSAAVGVSIDNEVMGKLNEYEMLWEGDIKALFLK
;
A
#
# COMPACT_ATOMS: atom_id res chain seq x y z
N MET A 1 -14.62 -36.58 -58.89
CA MET A 1 -14.31 -35.43 -58.02
C MET A 1 -15.51 -35.00 -57.18
N GLU A 2 -16.70 -34.81 -57.76
CA GLU A 2 -17.92 -34.39 -57.03
C GLU A 2 -18.31 -35.28 -55.84
N SER A 3 -18.18 -36.61 -55.97
CA SER A 3 -18.47 -37.55 -54.86
C SER A 3 -17.56 -37.32 -53.64
N LEU A 4 -16.30 -36.95 -53.86
CA LEU A 4 -15.32 -36.67 -52.81
C LEU A 4 -15.64 -35.33 -52.12
N ILE A 5 -16.01 -34.31 -52.91
CA ILE A 5 -16.45 -32.99 -52.42
C ILE A 5 -17.71 -33.13 -51.55
N ASN A 6 -18.70 -33.91 -51.99
CA ASN A 6 -19.93 -34.16 -51.22
C ASN A 6 -19.66 -34.88 -49.89
N LYS A 7 -18.75 -35.86 -49.87
CA LYS A 7 -18.34 -36.53 -48.63
C LYS A 7 -17.62 -35.57 -47.68
N LEU A 8 -16.76 -34.70 -48.20
CA LEU A 8 -16.04 -33.71 -47.40
C LEU A 8 -16.99 -32.68 -46.78
N ASN A 9 -17.96 -32.18 -47.55
CA ASN A 9 -18.99 -31.26 -47.06
C ASN A 9 -19.84 -31.90 -45.95
N LYS A 10 -20.28 -33.14 -46.16
CA LYS A 10 -21.05 -33.89 -45.15
C LYS A 10 -20.26 -34.13 -43.87
N TRP A 11 -18.96 -34.45 -43.98
CA TRP A 11 -18.09 -34.56 -42.82
C TRP A 11 -17.94 -33.24 -42.08
N HIS A 12 -17.80 -32.12 -42.82
CA HIS A 12 -17.67 -30.80 -42.21
C HIS A 12 -18.93 -30.37 -41.45
N GLU A 13 -20.12 -30.69 -41.98
CA GLU A 13 -21.39 -30.49 -41.29
C GLU A 13 -21.52 -31.37 -40.03
N LEU A 14 -21.13 -32.64 -40.12
CA LEU A 14 -21.15 -33.56 -38.97
C LEU A 14 -20.20 -33.08 -37.87
N LYS A 15 -19.00 -32.59 -38.23
CA LYS A 15 -18.05 -32.01 -37.27
C LYS A 15 -18.64 -30.78 -36.57
N LYS A 16 -19.31 -29.89 -37.31
CA LYS A 16 -20.02 -28.73 -36.72
C LYS A 16 -21.12 -29.16 -35.75
N ARG A 17 -21.95 -30.13 -36.14
CA ARG A 17 -23.01 -30.67 -35.27
C ARG A 17 -22.45 -31.34 -34.01
N HIS A 18 -21.37 -32.11 -34.14
CA HIS A 18 -20.72 -32.75 -33.00
C HIS A 18 -20.17 -31.72 -32.01
N SER A 19 -19.49 -30.68 -32.51
CA SER A 19 -19.01 -29.57 -31.66
C SER A 19 -20.16 -28.92 -30.90
N TYR A 20 -21.24 -28.59 -31.61
CA TYR A 20 -22.44 -28.00 -31.00
C TYR A 20 -23.05 -28.87 -29.89
N MET A 21 -23.11 -30.19 -30.09
CA MET A 21 -23.62 -31.11 -29.05
C MET A 21 -22.69 -31.18 -27.83
N LEU A 22 -21.37 -31.12 -28.03
CA LEU A 22 -20.42 -31.06 -26.92
C LEU A 22 -20.55 -29.76 -26.14
N ASP A 23 -20.71 -28.64 -26.84
CA ASP A 23 -20.89 -27.32 -26.21
C ASP A 23 -22.18 -27.30 -25.38
N GLN A 24 -23.31 -27.79 -25.92
CA GLN A 24 -24.57 -27.92 -25.17
C GLN A 24 -24.46 -28.84 -23.95
N LYS A 25 -23.70 -29.95 -24.07
CA LYS A 25 -23.47 -30.85 -22.95
C LYS A 25 -22.68 -30.12 -21.86
N ARG A 26 -21.64 -29.38 -22.24
CA ARG A 26 -20.81 -28.62 -21.31
C ARG A 26 -21.60 -27.49 -20.64
N GLU A 27 -22.45 -26.77 -21.37
CA GLU A 27 -23.35 -25.76 -20.81
C GLU A 27 -24.22 -26.34 -19.69
N LYS A 28 -24.86 -27.51 -19.91
CA LYS A 28 -25.68 -28.17 -18.88
C LYS A 28 -24.88 -28.62 -17.66
N GLU A 29 -23.66 -29.09 -17.87
CA GLU A 29 -22.75 -29.44 -16.77
C GLU A 29 -22.39 -28.20 -15.94
N VAL A 30 -22.07 -27.09 -16.62
CA VAL A 30 -21.74 -25.81 -15.97
C VAL A 30 -22.95 -25.24 -15.22
N GLU A 31 -24.15 -25.27 -15.80
CA GLU A 31 -25.39 -24.85 -15.13
C GLU A 31 -25.63 -25.64 -13.83
N ALA A 32 -25.46 -26.97 -13.87
CA ALA A 32 -25.61 -27.80 -12.69
C ALA A 32 -24.59 -27.47 -11.59
N VAL A 33 -23.36 -27.13 -11.98
CA VAL A 33 -22.33 -26.68 -11.05
C VAL A 33 -22.65 -25.30 -10.48
N ILE A 34 -23.12 -24.35 -11.30
CA ILE A 34 -23.54 -23.02 -10.84
C ILE A 34 -24.67 -23.13 -9.82
N GLU A 35 -25.66 -23.99 -10.07
CA GLU A 35 -26.75 -24.22 -9.12
C GLU A 35 -26.24 -24.82 -7.81
N LYS A 36 -25.27 -25.74 -7.88
CA LYS A 36 -24.59 -26.25 -6.68
C LYS A 36 -23.85 -25.14 -5.93
N VAL A 37 -23.06 -24.33 -6.63
CA VAL A 37 -22.34 -23.16 -6.09
C VAL A 37 -23.29 -22.19 -5.39
N LYS A 38 -24.44 -21.86 -6.01
CA LYS A 38 -25.43 -20.94 -5.43
C LYS A 38 -26.02 -21.50 -4.12
N ARG A 39 -26.27 -22.81 -4.06
CA ARG A 39 -26.78 -23.51 -2.86
C ARG A 39 -25.74 -23.61 -1.74
N THR A 40 -24.51 -23.97 -2.07
CA THR A 40 -23.42 -24.14 -1.08
C THR A 40 -22.71 -22.85 -0.74
N ARG A 41 -22.89 -21.81 -1.57
CA ARG A 41 -22.22 -20.51 -1.48
C ARG A 41 -20.69 -20.64 -1.59
N ASP A 42 -20.24 -21.61 -2.38
CA ASP A 42 -18.83 -21.94 -2.57
C ASP A 42 -18.23 -21.09 -3.71
N ILE A 43 -17.62 -19.96 -3.33
CA ILE A 43 -17.02 -19.02 -4.28
C ILE A 43 -15.72 -19.59 -4.88
N GLU A 44 -15.00 -20.45 -4.18
CA GLU A 44 -13.77 -21.07 -4.71
C GLU A 44 -14.12 -22.02 -5.85
N MET A 45 -15.17 -22.84 -5.66
CA MET A 45 -15.71 -23.68 -6.73
C MET A 45 -16.18 -22.83 -7.93
N LEU A 46 -16.80 -21.67 -7.67
CA LEU A 46 -17.19 -20.75 -8.75
C LEU A 46 -15.99 -20.24 -9.53
N LEU A 47 -14.95 -19.77 -8.83
CA LEU A 47 -13.73 -19.27 -9.45
C LEU A 47 -13.07 -20.34 -10.32
N GLY A 48 -13.06 -21.59 -9.85
CA GLY A 48 -12.54 -22.73 -10.61
C GLY A 48 -13.28 -22.96 -11.95
N ILE A 49 -14.61 -22.83 -11.96
CA ILE A 49 -15.41 -22.96 -13.20
C ILE A 49 -15.24 -21.75 -14.11
N LEU A 50 -15.21 -20.54 -13.55
CA LEU A 50 -14.99 -19.32 -14.33
C LEU A 50 -13.66 -19.32 -15.06
N ALA A 51 -12.63 -19.97 -14.51
CA ALA A 51 -11.33 -20.09 -15.17
C ALA A 51 -11.37 -20.89 -16.49
N THR A 52 -12.36 -21.78 -16.68
CA THR A 52 -12.45 -22.64 -17.87
C THR A 52 -13.68 -22.40 -18.74
N ASP A 53 -14.77 -21.92 -18.15
CA ASP A 53 -16.08 -21.84 -18.78
C ASP A 53 -16.83 -20.53 -18.47
N SER A 54 -16.11 -19.40 -18.33
CA SER A 54 -16.72 -18.10 -18.03
C SER A 54 -17.82 -17.70 -19.02
N ASP A 55 -17.68 -18.06 -20.30
CA ASP A 55 -18.65 -17.82 -21.38
C ASP A 55 -20.01 -18.51 -21.14
N LYS A 56 -20.01 -19.58 -20.35
CA LYS A 56 -21.21 -20.37 -20.02
C LYS A 56 -21.81 -19.97 -18.67
N CYS A 57 -21.13 -19.11 -17.90
CA CYS A 57 -21.55 -18.68 -16.58
C CYS A 57 -22.46 -17.44 -16.64
N LYS A 58 -23.77 -17.66 -16.79
CA LYS A 58 -24.78 -16.59 -16.88
C LYS A 58 -25.41 -16.27 -15.52
N ASP A 59 -25.93 -15.05 -15.38
CA ASP A 59 -26.76 -14.60 -14.26
C ASP A 59 -26.11 -14.78 -12.86
N LEU A 60 -24.84 -14.36 -12.76
CA LEU A 60 -24.07 -14.42 -11.51
C LEU A 60 -23.99 -13.10 -10.76
N GLU A 61 -24.38 -11.98 -11.38
CA GLU A 61 -24.20 -10.64 -10.80
C GLU A 61 -24.93 -10.49 -9.45
N GLY A 62 -26.22 -10.84 -9.39
CA GLY A 62 -26.99 -10.75 -8.15
C GLY A 62 -26.46 -11.65 -7.04
N PHE A 63 -25.95 -12.83 -7.40
CA PHE A 63 -25.32 -13.76 -6.46
C PHE A 63 -24.01 -13.19 -5.91
N LEU A 64 -23.08 -12.78 -6.79
CA LEU A 64 -21.79 -12.22 -6.40
C LEU A 64 -21.95 -10.91 -5.62
N SER A 65 -22.91 -10.05 -5.99
CA SER A 65 -23.25 -8.82 -5.25
C SER A 65 -23.70 -9.11 -3.81
N THR A 66 -24.52 -10.14 -3.63
CA THR A 66 -25.01 -10.57 -2.31
C THR A 66 -23.88 -11.14 -1.46
N GLU A 67 -23.04 -11.98 -2.07
CA GLU A 67 -21.90 -12.58 -1.38
C GLU A 67 -20.83 -11.55 -1.04
N PHE A 68 -20.62 -10.54 -1.89
CA PHE A 68 -19.70 -9.44 -1.63
C PHE A 68 -20.13 -8.65 -0.38
N LYS A 69 -21.41 -8.22 -0.35
CA LYS A 69 -22.00 -7.53 0.81
C LYS A 69 -21.89 -8.31 2.10
N ARG A 70 -22.17 -9.61 2.05
CA ARG A 70 -22.03 -10.50 3.21
C ARG A 70 -20.57 -10.62 3.65
N SER A 71 -19.64 -10.76 2.71
CA SER A 71 -18.21 -10.90 3.01
C SER A 71 -17.63 -9.62 3.62
N ILE A 72 -18.08 -8.45 3.17
CA ILE A 72 -17.84 -7.16 3.82
C ILE A 72 -18.35 -7.18 5.26
N GLY A 73 -19.61 -7.59 5.47
CA GLY A 73 -20.21 -7.67 6.81
C GLY A 73 -19.48 -8.59 7.79
N PHE A 74 -18.90 -9.69 7.31
CA PHE A 74 -18.07 -10.61 8.10
C PHE A 74 -16.59 -10.22 8.15
N ASN A 75 -16.19 -9.17 7.43
CA ASN A 75 -14.80 -8.78 7.25
C ASN A 75 -13.87 -9.93 6.78
N SER A 76 -14.36 -10.78 5.87
CA SER A 76 -13.59 -11.91 5.35
C SER A 76 -12.80 -11.47 4.12
N LYS A 77 -11.55 -11.05 4.35
CA LYS A 77 -10.64 -10.54 3.32
C LYS A 77 -10.40 -11.54 2.17
N GLU A 78 -10.12 -12.80 2.51
CA GLU A 78 -9.86 -13.86 1.52
C GLU A 78 -11.06 -14.06 0.61
N ARG A 79 -12.26 -14.09 1.22
CA ARG A 79 -13.51 -14.25 0.47
C ARG A 79 -13.82 -13.04 -0.40
N ILE A 80 -13.58 -11.82 0.08
CA ILE A 80 -13.70 -10.58 -0.69
C ILE A 80 -12.81 -10.66 -1.95
N ASN A 81 -11.54 -11.02 -1.79
CA ASN A 81 -10.60 -11.18 -2.92
C ASN A 81 -11.08 -12.22 -3.94
N THR A 82 -11.56 -13.39 -3.50
CA THR A 82 -12.07 -14.42 -4.41
C THR A 82 -13.30 -13.94 -5.16
N ILE A 83 -14.18 -13.16 -4.52
CA ILE A 83 -15.34 -12.56 -5.18
C ILE A 83 -14.92 -11.52 -6.22
N ILE A 84 -13.97 -10.64 -5.90
CA ILE A 84 -13.43 -9.65 -6.85
C ILE A 84 -12.83 -10.37 -8.06
N LYS A 85 -12.04 -11.43 -7.85
CA LYS A 85 -11.52 -12.28 -8.94
C LYS A 85 -12.63 -12.78 -9.87
N CYS A 86 -13.71 -13.31 -9.30
CA CYS A 86 -14.87 -13.75 -10.09
C CYS A 86 -15.51 -12.60 -10.88
N MET A 87 -15.70 -11.44 -10.26
CA MET A 87 -16.28 -10.25 -10.91
C MET A 87 -15.40 -9.74 -12.06
N CYS A 88 -14.07 -9.77 -11.91
CA CYS A 88 -13.13 -9.38 -12.97
C CYS A 88 -13.17 -10.34 -14.16
N ILE A 89 -13.25 -11.66 -13.93
CA ILE A 89 -13.36 -12.65 -15.01
C ILE A 89 -14.66 -12.46 -15.81
N LEU A 90 -15.72 -12.06 -15.13
CA LEU A 90 -17.04 -11.82 -15.72
C LEU A 90 -17.23 -10.41 -16.30
N ASP A 91 -16.19 -9.57 -16.26
CA ASP A 91 -16.19 -8.19 -16.76
C ASP A 91 -17.35 -7.33 -16.21
N PHE A 92 -17.61 -7.45 -14.90
CA PHE A 92 -18.66 -6.66 -14.26
C PHE A 92 -18.24 -5.21 -14.04
N GLU A 93 -19.21 -4.29 -14.10
CA GLU A 93 -18.99 -2.89 -13.75
C GLU A 93 -18.61 -2.76 -12.27
N CYS A 94 -17.34 -2.44 -12.01
CA CYS A 94 -16.76 -2.50 -10.68
C CYS A 94 -16.98 -1.24 -9.82
N GLU A 95 -17.41 -0.10 -10.38
CA GLU A 95 -17.38 1.18 -9.65
C GLU A 95 -18.29 1.17 -8.42
N ARG A 96 -19.49 0.58 -8.51
CA ARG A 96 -20.37 0.41 -7.35
C ARG A 96 -19.70 -0.40 -6.24
N TYR A 97 -19.04 -1.49 -6.58
CA TYR A 97 -18.37 -2.38 -5.63
C TYR A 97 -17.13 -1.72 -5.03
N ARG A 98 -16.40 -0.93 -5.83
CA ARG A 98 -15.30 -0.09 -5.39
C ARG A 98 -15.74 0.89 -4.31
N LEU A 99 -16.83 1.64 -4.52
CA LEU A 99 -17.36 2.57 -3.51
C LEU A 99 -17.76 1.86 -2.22
N MET A 100 -18.40 0.69 -2.32
CA MET A 100 -18.75 -0.13 -1.16
C MET A 100 -17.52 -0.61 -0.39
N MET A 101 -16.47 -0.99 -1.12
CA MET A 101 -15.21 -1.42 -0.54
C MET A 101 -14.51 -0.24 0.16
N ILE A 102 -14.50 0.95 -0.45
CA ILE A 102 -13.94 2.16 0.16
C ILE A 102 -14.65 2.49 1.49
N ASP A 103 -15.97 2.46 1.53
CA ASP A 103 -16.74 2.70 2.77
C ASP A 103 -16.38 1.70 3.89
N HIS A 104 -16.24 0.42 3.52
CA HIS A 104 -15.78 -0.62 4.46
C HIS A 104 -14.36 -0.36 4.96
N LEU A 105 -13.45 0.05 4.07
CA LEU A 105 -12.06 0.34 4.43
C LEU A 105 -11.94 1.59 5.31
N GLU A 106 -12.72 2.64 5.07
CA GLU A 106 -12.80 3.80 5.97
C GLU A 106 -13.31 3.39 7.35
N ASN A 107 -14.30 2.51 7.43
CA ASN A 107 -14.78 1.99 8.71
C ASN A 107 -13.68 1.20 9.46
N ILE A 108 -12.92 0.35 8.75
CA ILE A 108 -11.76 -0.33 9.36
C ILE A 108 -10.71 0.68 9.82
N TYR A 109 -10.37 1.65 8.97
CA TYR A 109 -9.36 2.66 9.24
C TYR A 109 -9.73 3.57 10.42
N SER A 110 -11.00 3.95 10.54
CA SER A 110 -11.50 4.80 11.64
C SER A 110 -11.27 4.19 13.03
N LYS A 111 -11.16 2.86 13.12
CA LYS A 111 -10.91 2.13 14.38
C LYS A 111 -9.43 2.16 14.81
N ILE A 112 -8.54 2.64 13.95
CA ILE A 112 -7.09 2.64 14.18
C ILE A 112 -6.65 3.78 15.13
N GLY A 113 -7.53 4.74 15.42
CA GLY A 113 -7.41 5.61 16.60
C GLY A 113 -6.15 6.50 16.66
N LYS A 114 -5.72 6.83 17.89
CA LYS A 114 -4.59 7.73 18.23
C LYS A 114 -3.20 7.11 17.97
N ALA A 115 -3.07 6.25 16.96
CA ALA A 115 -1.78 5.68 16.56
C ALA A 115 -0.84 6.77 16.00
N SER A 116 0.46 6.51 15.99
CA SER A 116 1.43 7.36 15.29
C SER A 116 1.11 7.43 13.78
N VAL A 117 1.56 8.49 13.10
CA VAL A 117 1.38 8.69 11.66
C VAL A 117 1.95 7.50 10.88
N THR A 118 3.13 7.03 11.26
CA THR A 118 3.77 5.86 10.65
C THR A 118 2.89 4.62 10.78
N GLU A 119 2.37 4.32 11.97
CA GLU A 119 1.45 3.18 12.18
C GLU A 119 0.14 3.31 11.40
N ARG A 120 -0.39 4.54 11.25
CA ARG A 120 -1.58 4.80 10.43
C ARG A 120 -1.30 4.54 8.96
N ILE A 121 -0.16 5.00 8.44
CA ILE A 121 0.27 4.74 7.05
C ILE A 121 0.49 3.25 6.81
N GLU A 122 1.20 2.54 7.71
CA GLU A 122 1.41 1.10 7.62
C GLU A 122 0.09 0.32 7.63
N SER A 123 -0.87 0.78 8.41
CA SER A 123 -2.19 0.18 8.45
C SER A 123 -2.99 0.41 7.16
N LEU A 124 -2.96 1.62 6.61
CA LEU A 124 -3.51 1.91 5.27
C LEU A 124 -2.86 1.02 4.21
N ALA A 125 -1.53 0.87 4.23
CA ALA A 125 -0.80 0.03 3.29
C ALA A 125 -1.25 -1.44 3.35
N ARG A 126 -1.53 -1.98 4.55
CA ARG A 126 -2.09 -3.33 4.72
C ARG A 126 -3.51 -3.49 4.16
N LEU A 127 -4.29 -2.42 4.06
CA LEU A 127 -5.63 -2.48 3.45
C LEU A 127 -5.60 -2.78 1.94
N LYS A 128 -4.46 -2.57 1.27
CA LYS A 128 -4.29 -2.96 -0.15
C LYS A 128 -4.54 -4.46 -0.37
N GLU A 129 -4.33 -5.27 0.66
CA GLU A 129 -4.51 -6.71 0.56
C GLU A 129 -5.99 -7.13 0.38
N TYR A 130 -6.97 -6.24 0.52
CA TYR A 130 -8.38 -6.54 0.23
C TYR A 130 -8.73 -6.55 -1.28
N ASP A 131 -7.82 -6.08 -2.14
CA ASP A 131 -7.98 -6.08 -3.60
C ASP A 131 -6.65 -6.48 -4.26
N GLU A 132 -6.23 -7.73 -4.03
CA GLU A 132 -4.96 -8.26 -4.53
C GLU A 132 -4.86 -8.26 -6.06
N THR A 133 -6.01 -8.35 -6.74
CA THR A 133 -6.08 -8.33 -8.20
C THR A 133 -6.08 -6.95 -8.80
N ASN A 134 -6.14 -5.89 -7.98
CA ASN A 134 -6.40 -4.52 -8.42
C ASN A 134 -7.68 -4.39 -9.26
N GLY A 135 -8.65 -5.28 -9.04
CA GLY A 135 -9.89 -5.35 -9.80
C GLY A 135 -10.82 -4.18 -9.51
N LEU A 136 -10.79 -3.71 -8.26
CA LEU A 136 -11.53 -2.53 -7.82
C LEU A 136 -10.66 -1.27 -7.78
N ARG A 137 -9.36 -1.37 -8.13
CA ARG A 137 -8.38 -0.28 -8.09
C ARG A 137 -8.36 0.44 -6.73
N ILE A 138 -8.48 -0.33 -5.64
CA ILE A 138 -8.48 0.23 -4.28
C ILE A 138 -7.12 0.81 -3.90
N HIS A 139 -6.04 0.32 -4.51
CA HIS A 139 -4.69 0.85 -4.30
C HIS A 139 -4.59 2.37 -4.52
N GLU A 140 -5.33 2.92 -5.50
CA GLU A 140 -5.32 4.36 -5.81
C GLU A 140 -5.90 5.19 -4.66
N TYR A 141 -7.01 4.72 -4.11
CA TYR A 141 -7.65 5.34 -2.96
C TYR A 141 -6.73 5.25 -1.72
N ILE A 142 -6.13 4.09 -1.48
CA ILE A 142 -5.17 3.92 -0.37
C ILE A 142 -3.96 4.84 -0.52
N GLU A 143 -3.40 4.97 -1.72
CA GLU A 143 -2.29 5.88 -2.00
C GLU A 143 -2.67 7.34 -1.79
N SER A 144 -3.88 7.75 -2.21
CA SER A 144 -4.41 9.08 -1.91
C SER A 144 -4.49 9.33 -0.41
N ARG A 145 -5.04 8.37 0.36
CA ARG A 145 -5.17 8.51 1.82
C ARG A 145 -3.84 8.53 2.55
N ILE A 146 -2.86 7.73 2.09
CA ILE A 146 -1.49 7.80 2.60
C ILE A 146 -0.90 9.19 2.35
N ASN A 147 -1.05 9.74 1.14
CA ASN A 147 -0.57 11.10 0.85
C ASN A 147 -1.24 12.15 1.74
N GLU A 148 -2.55 12.05 2.00
CA GLU A 148 -3.27 12.96 2.90
C GLU A 148 -2.81 12.87 4.36
N GLU A 149 -2.44 11.67 4.85
CA GLU A 149 -1.84 11.52 6.19
C GLU A 149 -0.45 12.16 6.25
N ILE A 150 0.35 12.00 5.19
CA ILE A 150 1.67 12.63 5.06
C ILE A 150 1.53 14.15 5.01
N ASP A 151 0.62 14.69 4.19
CA ASP A 151 0.40 16.13 4.06
C ASP A 151 0.02 16.74 5.42
N ARG A 152 -0.96 16.14 6.12
CA ARG A 152 -1.37 16.58 7.47
C ARG A 152 -0.24 16.52 8.50
N TYR A 153 0.68 15.57 8.35
CA TYR A 153 1.84 15.43 9.22
C TYR A 153 2.87 16.54 8.96
N VAL A 154 3.12 16.82 7.68
CA VAL A 154 4.05 17.85 7.21
C VAL A 154 3.53 19.27 7.52
N GLU A 155 2.22 19.49 7.56
CA GLU A 155 1.65 20.78 7.97
C GLU A 155 1.91 21.14 9.44
N ARG A 156 2.31 20.17 10.28
CA ARG A 156 2.43 20.34 11.74
C ARG A 156 3.88 20.33 12.24
N ILE A 157 4.84 20.80 11.44
CA ILE A 157 6.25 20.79 11.84
C ILE A 157 6.46 21.73 13.04
N PRO A 158 6.91 21.22 14.21
CA PRO A 158 7.08 22.02 15.42
C PRO A 158 8.46 22.70 15.42
N VAL A 159 8.66 23.68 14.54
CA VAL A 159 9.98 24.31 14.31
C VAL A 159 10.51 25.18 15.45
N GLU A 160 9.70 25.46 16.46
CA GLU A 160 10.03 26.36 17.58
C GLU A 160 10.48 25.60 18.83
N ASN A 161 10.14 24.32 18.95
CA ASN A 161 10.43 23.52 20.14
C ASN A 161 11.36 22.34 19.77
N PRO A 162 12.63 22.34 20.21
CA PRO A 162 13.59 21.28 19.85
C PRO A 162 13.12 19.89 20.29
N LYS A 163 12.43 19.77 21.42
CA LYS A 163 11.96 18.48 21.93
C LYS A 163 10.84 17.90 21.06
N GLU A 164 9.91 18.74 20.64
CA GLU A 164 8.82 18.33 19.75
C GLU A 164 9.35 18.05 18.34
N LEU A 165 10.30 18.86 17.85
CA LEU A 165 10.98 18.64 16.57
C LEU A 165 11.75 17.33 16.55
N ASP A 166 12.38 16.95 17.66
CA ASP A 166 13.06 15.66 17.78
C ASP A 166 12.09 14.48 17.64
N GLY A 167 10.95 14.54 18.35
CA GLY A 167 9.90 13.52 18.25
C GLY A 167 9.36 13.41 16.83
N TRP A 168 9.10 14.55 16.20
CA TRP A 168 8.67 14.63 14.80
C TRP A 168 9.73 14.03 13.86
N LEU A 169 11.00 14.42 13.95
CA LEU A 169 12.08 13.88 13.10
C LEU A 169 12.27 12.36 13.28
N ASN A 170 12.04 11.82 14.49
CA ASN A 170 12.10 10.38 14.73
C ASN A 170 10.97 9.62 14.02
N GLU A 171 9.74 10.13 14.08
CA GLU A 171 8.59 9.52 13.41
C GLU A 171 8.69 9.66 11.88
N MET A 172 9.22 10.78 11.39
CA MET A 172 9.48 11.06 9.98
C MET A 172 10.35 10.02 9.28
N VAL A 173 11.25 9.33 10.02
CA VAL A 173 12.05 8.22 9.47
C VAL A 173 11.16 7.14 8.84
N GLY A 174 10.02 6.83 9.46
CA GLY A 174 9.03 5.90 8.92
C GLY A 174 8.28 6.47 7.73
N VAL A 175 7.90 7.75 7.80
CA VAL A 175 7.14 8.46 6.77
C VAL A 175 7.92 8.60 5.45
N CYS A 176 9.22 8.86 5.52
CA CYS A 176 10.10 9.05 4.35
C CYS A 176 10.12 7.86 3.38
N ARG A 177 9.77 6.64 3.85
CA ARG A 177 9.67 5.44 3.00
C ARG A 177 8.58 5.54 1.94
N TYR A 178 7.60 6.43 2.14
CA TYR A 178 6.39 6.51 1.31
C TYR A 178 6.40 7.69 0.33
N ARG A 179 7.25 8.71 0.52
CA ARG A 179 7.27 9.89 -0.36
C ARG A 179 8.67 10.55 -0.46
N PRO A 180 9.39 10.43 -1.60
CA PRO A 180 10.74 10.98 -1.73
C PRO A 180 10.87 12.49 -1.55
N ARG A 181 9.86 13.29 -1.95
CA ARG A 181 9.86 14.76 -1.77
C ARG A 181 9.99 15.21 -0.31
N VAL A 182 9.64 14.31 0.61
CA VAL A 182 9.68 14.56 2.05
C VAL A 182 11.12 14.47 2.60
N LEU A 183 12.04 13.80 1.88
CA LEU A 183 13.46 13.67 2.25
C LEU A 183 14.21 15.00 2.20
N GLU A 184 13.96 15.84 1.19
CA GLU A 184 14.61 17.15 1.07
C GLU A 184 14.25 18.06 2.25
N MET A 185 12.97 18.05 2.62
CA MET A 185 12.49 18.79 3.78
C MET A 185 13.05 18.23 5.09
N TYR A 186 13.12 16.91 5.23
CA TYR A 186 13.75 16.26 6.37
C TYR A 186 15.19 16.75 6.59
N LYS A 187 16.00 16.79 5.53
CA LYS A 187 17.39 17.26 5.59
C LYS A 187 17.49 18.68 6.19
N GLY A 188 16.67 19.60 5.69
CA GLY A 188 16.65 20.98 6.18
C GLY A 188 16.24 21.09 7.66
N LEU A 189 15.24 20.30 8.08
CA LEU A 189 14.75 20.30 9.46
C LEU A 189 15.72 19.64 10.43
N GLU A 190 16.44 18.60 10.00
CA GLU A 190 17.47 17.93 10.81
C GLU A 190 18.63 18.89 11.13
N ILE A 191 19.07 19.69 10.15
CA ILE A 191 20.10 20.73 10.35
C ILE A 191 19.58 21.86 11.26
N LYS A 192 18.31 22.24 11.12
CA LYS A 192 17.68 23.23 11.99
C LYS A 192 17.63 22.73 13.44
N TYR A 193 17.18 21.48 13.64
CA TYR A 193 17.19 20.82 14.94
C TYR A 193 18.60 20.80 15.55
N PHE A 194 19.61 20.43 14.77
CA PHE A 194 21.00 20.45 15.21
C PHE A 194 21.41 21.84 15.73
N SER A 195 21.12 22.89 14.96
CA SER A 195 21.47 24.27 15.29
C SER A 195 20.77 24.74 16.58
N MET A 196 19.50 24.38 16.76
CA MET A 196 18.74 24.69 17.99
C MET A 196 19.33 24.00 19.22
N CYS A 197 19.67 22.72 19.11
CA CYS A 197 20.28 21.97 20.20
C CYS A 197 21.69 22.46 20.53
N LEU A 198 22.52 22.77 19.53
CA LEU A 198 23.83 23.39 19.76
C LEU A 198 23.71 24.70 20.53
N GLY A 199 22.78 25.59 20.14
CA GLY A 199 22.56 26.85 20.86
C GLY A 199 22.20 26.68 22.34
N ILE A 200 21.50 25.59 22.70
CA ILE A 200 21.18 25.26 24.10
C ILE A 200 22.41 24.70 24.82
N VAL A 201 23.12 23.76 24.19
CA VAL A 201 24.34 23.14 24.74
C VAL A 201 25.41 24.22 25.02
N MET A 202 25.48 25.24 24.18
CA MET A 202 26.40 26.39 24.35
C MET A 202 26.07 27.31 25.53
N MET A 203 24.88 27.23 26.13
CA MET A 203 24.57 27.99 27.34
C MET A 203 25.21 27.37 28.60
N ASN A 204 25.72 26.13 28.53
CA ASN A 204 26.42 25.44 29.61
C ASN A 204 27.94 25.68 29.56
N ASP A 205 28.68 25.20 30.57
CA ASP A 205 30.15 25.30 30.56
C ASP A 205 30.78 24.51 29.40
N LYS A 206 31.93 24.99 28.89
CA LYS A 206 32.57 24.42 27.69
C LYS A 206 32.93 22.92 27.84
N THR A 207 33.18 22.47 29.06
CA THR A 207 33.59 21.09 29.34
C THR A 207 32.41 20.13 29.25
N SER A 208 31.26 20.47 29.83
CA SER A 208 30.04 19.65 29.71
C SER A 208 29.43 19.70 28.31
N ALA A 209 29.63 20.82 27.59
CA ALA A 209 29.14 21.00 26.23
C ALA A 209 29.78 20.04 25.21
N LEU A 210 31.00 19.53 25.47
CA LEU A 210 31.73 18.66 24.57
C LEU A 210 31.04 17.29 24.40
N GLU A 211 30.74 16.62 25.51
CA GLU A 211 30.10 15.30 25.50
C GLU A 211 28.71 15.36 24.89
N ASP A 212 27.94 16.39 25.22
CA ASP A 212 26.61 16.65 24.67
C ASP A 212 26.65 16.89 23.15
N THR A 213 27.67 17.61 22.67
CA THR A 213 27.88 17.86 21.23
C THR A 213 28.19 16.56 20.50
N VAL A 214 29.09 15.73 21.04
CA VAL A 214 29.42 14.41 20.45
C VAL A 214 28.20 13.50 20.42
N TYR A 215 27.40 13.49 21.49
CA TYR A 215 26.15 12.74 21.53
C TYR A 215 25.17 13.21 20.44
N LEU A 216 24.98 14.53 20.32
CA LEU A 216 24.07 15.13 19.35
C LEU A 216 24.47 14.81 17.91
N VAL A 217 25.76 14.91 17.56
CA VAL A 217 26.29 14.54 16.24
C VAL A 217 25.99 13.07 15.93
N ASN A 218 26.30 12.17 16.87
CA ASN A 218 26.05 10.73 16.68
C ASN A 218 24.56 10.40 16.51
N LYS A 219 23.68 11.05 17.27
CA LYS A 219 22.23 10.86 17.17
C LYS A 219 21.73 11.24 15.77
N ILE A 220 22.11 12.42 15.31
CA ILE A 220 21.69 13.00 14.04
C ILE A 220 22.23 12.19 12.85
N ARG A 221 23.50 11.75 12.91
CA ARG A 221 24.09 10.86 11.89
C ARG A 221 23.35 9.52 11.80
N ARG A 222 23.06 8.87 12.94
CA ARG A 222 22.31 7.60 12.96
C ARG A 222 20.92 7.75 12.34
N ARG A 223 20.20 8.82 12.69
CA ARG A 223 18.86 9.08 12.17
C ARG A 223 18.87 9.39 10.68
N SER A 224 19.81 10.22 10.22
CA SER A 224 19.95 10.59 8.81
C SER A 224 20.37 9.40 7.95
N ALA A 225 21.25 8.54 8.46
CA ALA A 225 21.62 7.28 7.81
C ALA A 225 20.41 6.35 7.64
N ALA A 226 19.48 6.30 8.61
CA ALA A 226 18.27 5.47 8.54
C ALA A 226 17.32 5.89 7.41
N VAL A 227 17.41 7.13 6.93
CA VAL A 227 16.65 7.65 5.77
C VAL A 227 17.50 7.83 4.51
N GLY A 228 18.77 7.41 4.53
CA GLY A 228 19.68 7.50 3.39
C GLY A 228 20.14 8.91 3.03
N VAL A 229 20.14 9.84 4.00
CA VAL A 229 20.56 11.24 3.80
C VAL A 229 21.91 11.48 4.48
N SER A 230 22.83 12.12 3.77
CA SER A 230 24.07 12.64 4.35
C SER A 230 23.93 14.14 4.65
N ILE A 231 24.33 14.51 5.88
CA ILE A 231 24.33 15.88 6.40
C ILE A 231 25.66 16.25 7.06
N ASP A 232 26.69 15.42 6.84
CA ASP A 232 27.97 15.54 7.54
C ASP A 232 28.65 16.89 7.24
N ASN A 233 28.57 17.38 6.00
CA ASN A 233 29.11 18.68 5.60
C ASN A 233 28.43 19.85 6.32
N GLU A 234 27.10 19.81 6.43
CA GLU A 234 26.32 20.86 7.08
C GLU A 234 26.52 20.85 8.60
N VAL A 235 26.62 19.66 9.21
CA VAL A 235 26.95 19.50 10.64
C VAL A 235 28.37 20.02 10.92
N MET A 236 29.36 19.66 10.10
CA MET A 236 30.73 20.19 10.21
C MET A 236 30.77 21.72 10.09
N GLY A 237 30.06 22.28 9.11
CA GLY A 237 29.94 23.73 8.94
C GLY A 237 29.40 24.42 10.20
N LYS A 238 28.34 23.88 10.79
CA LYS A 238 27.76 24.40 12.03
C LYS A 238 28.71 24.28 13.23
N LEU A 239 29.40 23.16 13.39
CA LEU A 239 30.39 23.00 14.47
C LEU A 239 31.54 24.02 14.36
N ASN A 240 31.98 24.33 13.14
CA ASN A 240 32.97 25.36 12.86
C ASN A 240 32.44 26.77 13.16
N GLU A 241 31.20 27.10 12.73
CA GLU A 241 30.57 28.40 13.00
C GLU A 241 30.47 28.71 14.50
N TYR A 242 30.25 27.68 15.33
CA TYR A 242 30.11 27.82 16.77
C TYR A 242 31.43 27.61 17.55
N GLU A 243 32.56 27.39 16.87
CA GLU A 243 33.88 27.12 17.48
C GLU A 243 33.86 26.00 18.55
N MET A 244 33.03 24.97 18.35
CA MET A 244 32.75 23.94 19.36
C MET A 244 33.87 22.92 19.54
N LEU A 245 34.65 22.68 18.51
CA LEU A 245 35.67 21.64 18.46
C LEU A 245 36.83 22.15 17.59
N TRP A 246 38.03 21.66 17.87
CA TRP A 246 39.14 21.87 16.94
C TRP A 246 38.86 21.12 15.64
N GLU A 247 39.35 21.66 14.52
CA GLU A 247 39.12 21.08 13.20
C GLU A 247 39.53 19.59 13.12
N GLY A 248 40.55 19.17 13.87
CA GLY A 248 40.97 17.78 14.01
C GLY A 248 39.98 16.89 14.74
N ASP A 249 39.35 17.40 15.80
CA ASP A 249 38.33 16.67 16.59
C ASP A 249 37.01 16.56 15.82
N ILE A 250 36.64 17.61 15.09
CA ILE A 250 35.49 17.60 14.17
C ILE A 250 35.70 16.50 13.13
N LYS A 251 36.85 16.50 12.44
CA LYS A 251 37.16 15.47 11.44
C LYS A 251 37.12 14.06 12.02
N ALA A 252 37.60 13.86 13.26
CA ALA A 252 37.55 12.58 13.95
C ALA A 252 36.12 12.04 14.16
N LEU A 253 35.11 12.92 14.33
CA LEU A 253 33.71 12.50 14.49
C LEU A 253 33.08 11.91 13.23
N PHE A 254 33.66 12.18 12.05
CA PHE A 254 33.14 11.72 10.76
C PHE A 254 34.02 10.62 10.12
N LEU A 255 35.16 10.28 10.71
CA LEU A 255 36.04 9.19 10.28
C LEU A 255 35.55 7.82 10.78
N LYS A 256 34.42 7.34 10.25
CA LYS A 256 33.97 5.93 10.27
C LYS A 256 33.07 5.64 9.09
#